data_AF-A0A1H7GVI5-F1
#
_entry.id   AF-A0A1H7GVI5-F1
#
_cell.length_a   1.000
_cell.length_b   1.000
_cell.length_c   1.000
_cell.angle_alpha   90.00
_cell.angle_beta   90.00
_cell.angle_gamma   90.00
#
_symmetry.space_group_name_H-M   'P 1'
#
loop_
_entity.id
_entity.type
_entity.pdbx_description
1 polymer ?
#
loop_
_entity_poly.entity_id
_entity_poly.type
_entity_poly.pdbx_seq_one_letter_code
_entity_poly.pdbx_strand_id
1 'polypeptide(L)'
;MESISWFWPWMESNFGKNAATVLFTNFFAALFAALLIRLCSKLAPDLNSRFQNYLIFCLGALLGWGLGMFLAPYGAQDQTAFAQMGQLASVFISGYALSKFDRFIEASMFDEKKPRVDSWIKVGLFVATALLALLTVVTNRLYFRPDGISEQFNFSLGGEVVTHKYSIANLSDAVYVDLLRSEDVAPRR
;
A
#
# COMPACT_ATOMS: atom_id res chain seq x y z
N MET A 1 -0.87 14.21 -37.23
CA MET A 1 -0.90 13.88 -35.79
C MET A 1 0.43 13.23 -35.39
N GLU A 2 1.55 13.96 -35.48
CA GLU A 2 2.90 13.43 -35.15
C GLU A 2 3.41 13.88 -33.78
N SER A 3 2.67 14.75 -33.08
CA SER A 3 3.15 15.40 -31.85
C SER A 3 3.05 14.56 -30.58
N ILE A 4 2.58 13.30 -30.63
CA ILE A 4 2.39 12.44 -29.44
C ILE A 4 3.41 11.29 -29.38
N SER A 5 4.10 10.98 -30.47
CA SER A 5 5.02 9.83 -30.52
C SER A 5 6.26 9.98 -29.63
N TRP A 6 6.73 11.22 -29.38
CA TRP A 6 7.86 11.49 -28.50
C TRP A 6 7.50 11.42 -27.00
N PHE A 7 6.23 11.60 -26.67
CA PHE A 7 5.76 11.71 -25.29
C PHE A 7 5.78 10.35 -24.57
N TRP A 8 5.40 9.27 -25.27
CA TRP A 8 5.29 7.95 -24.65
C TRP A 8 6.65 7.38 -24.18
N PRO A 9 7.74 7.39 -24.98
CA PRO A 9 9.05 6.94 -24.51
C PRO A 9 9.60 7.79 -23.36
N TRP A 10 9.35 9.11 -23.38
CA TRP A 10 9.72 9.99 -22.27
C TRP A 10 8.97 9.61 -20.98
N MET A 11 7.68 9.30 -21.06
CA MET A 11 6.91 8.84 -19.90
C MET A 11 7.39 7.50 -19.37
N GLU A 12 7.61 6.52 -20.24
CA GLU A 12 8.14 5.21 -19.83
C GLU A 12 9.51 5.33 -19.16
N SER A 13 10.35 6.26 -19.62
CA SER A 13 11.66 6.53 -19.01
C SER A 13 11.58 7.14 -17.60
N ASN A 14 10.55 7.94 -17.29
CA ASN A 14 10.44 8.63 -16.00
C ASN A 14 9.56 7.87 -14.99
N PHE A 15 8.49 7.22 -15.46
CA PHE A 15 7.47 6.58 -14.62
C PHE A 15 7.46 5.04 -14.73
N GLY A 16 8.30 4.48 -15.60
CA GLY A 16 8.37 3.04 -15.86
C GLY A 16 7.29 2.54 -16.82
N LYS A 17 7.25 1.22 -17.02
CA LYS A 17 6.34 0.55 -17.98
C LYS A 17 4.85 0.80 -17.70
N ASN A 18 4.50 1.10 -16.44
CA ASN A 18 3.12 1.33 -16.00
C ASN A 18 2.81 2.83 -15.79
N ALA A 19 3.46 3.71 -16.55
CA ALA A 19 3.33 5.17 -16.44
C ALA A 19 1.86 5.65 -16.44
N ALA A 20 1.03 5.10 -17.34
CA ALA A 20 -0.37 5.49 -17.45
C ALA A 20 -1.18 5.19 -16.17
N THR A 21 -0.98 4.02 -15.56
CA THR A 21 -1.67 3.63 -14.32
C THR A 21 -1.28 4.56 -13.17
N VAL A 22 0.01 4.84 -13.02
CA VAL A 22 0.53 5.74 -11.98
C VAL A 22 -0.05 7.14 -12.13
N LEU A 23 -0.07 7.68 -13.34
CA LEU A 23 -0.62 9.02 -13.60
C LEU A 23 -2.12 9.06 -13.32
N PHE A 24 -2.85 8.04 -13.75
CA PHE A 24 -4.29 7.94 -13.51
C PHE A 24 -4.59 7.85 -12.01
N THR A 25 -3.88 6.99 -11.26
CA THR A 25 -4.05 6.90 -9.81
C THR A 25 -3.76 8.23 -9.11
N ASN A 26 -2.67 8.91 -9.46
CA ASN A 26 -2.33 10.20 -8.86
C ASN A 26 -3.35 11.29 -9.22
N PHE A 27 -3.89 11.27 -10.44
CA PHE A 27 -4.96 12.18 -10.85
C PHE A 27 -6.24 11.97 -10.03
N PHE A 28 -6.69 10.73 -9.87
CA PHE A 28 -7.86 10.42 -9.04
C PHE A 28 -7.59 10.73 -7.57
N ALA A 29 -6.40 10.43 -7.06
CA ALA A 29 -6.01 10.77 -5.69
C ALA A 29 -6.08 12.28 -5.44
N ALA A 30 -5.56 13.09 -6.38
CA ALA A 30 -5.65 14.55 -6.30
C ALA A 30 -7.11 15.05 -6.37
N LEU A 31 -7.93 14.46 -7.24
CA LEU A 31 -9.35 14.77 -7.34
C LEU A 31 -10.09 14.49 -6.02
N PHE A 32 -9.90 13.31 -5.43
CA PHE A 32 -10.50 12.95 -4.14
C PHE A 32 -9.96 13.81 -2.99
N ALA A 33 -8.66 14.11 -2.98
CA ALA A 33 -8.08 15.02 -1.99
C ALA A 33 -8.70 16.41 -2.07
N ALA A 34 -8.88 16.95 -3.28
CA ALA A 34 -9.55 18.24 -3.49
C ALA A 34 -11.02 18.22 -3.02
N LEU A 35 -11.74 17.13 -3.27
CA LEU A 35 -13.11 16.95 -2.77
C LEU A 35 -13.16 16.91 -1.24
N LEU A 36 -12.25 16.18 -0.60
CA LEU A 36 -12.16 16.10 0.86
C LEU A 36 -11.80 17.46 1.47
N ILE A 37 -10.83 18.19 0.89
CA ILE A 37 -10.48 19.56 1.31
C ILE A 37 -11.69 20.50 1.20
N ARG A 38 -12.44 20.40 0.10
CA ARG A 38 -13.68 21.19 -0.09
C ARG A 38 -14.74 20.82 0.95
N LEU A 39 -14.84 19.55 1.32
CA LEU A 39 -15.75 19.07 2.36
C LEU A 39 -15.35 19.60 3.75
N CYS A 40 -14.05 19.64 4.06
CA CYS A 40 -13.54 20.26 5.30
C CYS A 40 -13.96 21.73 5.44
N SER A 41 -13.91 22.50 4.34
CA SER A 41 -14.32 23.91 4.34
C SER A 41 -15.84 24.09 4.51
N LYS A 42 -16.64 23.16 3.98
CA LYS A 42 -18.12 23.26 4.00
C LYS A 42 -18.73 22.77 5.30
N LEU A 43 -18.08 21.82 5.97
CA LEU A 43 -18.60 21.18 7.17
C LEU A 43 -18.47 22.04 8.43
N ALA A 44 -17.49 22.95 8.48
CA ALA A 44 -17.21 23.75 9.67
C ALA A 44 -17.81 25.18 9.57
N PRO A 45 -18.72 25.54 10.50
CA PRO A 45 -19.34 26.86 10.53
C PRO A 45 -18.35 27.95 10.98
N ASP A 46 -17.43 27.62 11.88
CA ASP A 46 -16.44 28.53 12.46
C ASP A 46 -15.00 28.25 11.97
N LEU A 47 -14.13 29.25 12.10
CA LEU A 47 -12.72 29.14 11.67
C LEU A 47 -11.95 28.11 12.49
N ASN A 48 -12.22 27.98 13.80
CA ASN A 48 -11.50 27.07 14.67
C ASN A 48 -11.79 25.60 14.30
N SER A 49 -13.06 25.27 14.04
CA SER A 49 -13.47 23.95 13.54
C SER A 49 -12.89 23.64 12.17
N ARG A 50 -12.68 24.64 11.29
CA ARG A 50 -11.97 24.43 10.01
C ARG A 50 -10.53 24.02 10.23
N PHE A 51 -9.80 24.71 11.10
CA PHE A 51 -8.43 24.35 11.44
C PHE A 51 -8.35 22.95 12.04
N GLN A 52 -9.30 22.57 12.92
CA GLN A 52 -9.37 21.21 13.44
C GLN A 52 -9.59 20.17 12.33
N ASN A 53 -10.51 20.42 11.38
CA ASN A 53 -10.75 19.50 10.28
C ASN A 53 -9.52 19.36 9.36
N TYR A 54 -8.79 20.44 9.10
CA TYR A 54 -7.53 20.38 8.35
C TYR A 54 -6.44 19.62 9.09
N LEU A 55 -6.30 19.81 10.41
CA LEU A 55 -5.36 19.04 11.21
C LEU A 55 -5.68 17.54 11.17
N ILE A 56 -6.97 17.19 11.28
CA ILE A 56 -7.42 15.80 11.20
C ILE A 56 -7.15 15.22 9.81
N PHE A 57 -7.40 15.98 8.74
CA PHE A 57 -7.06 15.61 7.37
C PHE A 57 -5.55 15.35 7.22
N CYS A 58 -4.70 16.25 7.72
CA CYS A 58 -3.24 16.11 7.65
C CYS A 58 -2.73 14.92 8.46
N LEU A 59 -3.28 14.70 9.66
CA LEU A 59 -2.94 13.56 10.51
C LEU A 59 -3.33 12.24 9.84
N GLY A 60 -4.52 12.16 9.27
CA GLY A 60 -4.97 10.99 8.51
C GLY A 60 -4.05 10.72 7.33
N ALA A 61 -3.78 11.73 6.50
CA ALA A 61 -2.88 11.61 5.36
C ALA A 61 -1.45 11.17 5.75
N LEU A 62 -0.89 11.73 6.84
CA LEU A 62 0.45 11.38 7.33
C LEU A 62 0.51 9.93 7.81
N LEU A 63 -0.49 9.48 8.57
CA LEU A 63 -0.58 8.10 9.04
C LEU A 63 -0.78 7.13 7.88
N GLY A 64 -1.70 7.44 6.96
CA GLY A 64 -1.93 6.65 5.76
C GLY A 64 -0.68 6.52 4.90
N TRP A 65 0.05 7.62 4.71
CA TRP A 65 1.32 7.62 4.00
C TRP A 65 2.35 6.73 4.70
N GLY A 66 2.55 6.88 6.01
CA GLY A 66 3.49 6.05 6.78
C GLY A 66 3.16 4.56 6.74
N LEU A 67 1.89 4.20 6.87
CA LEU A 67 1.42 2.83 6.73
C LEU A 67 1.64 2.30 5.31
N GLY A 68 1.42 3.12 4.28
CA GLY A 68 1.62 2.73 2.88
C GLY A 68 3.10 2.45 2.59
N MET A 69 4.00 3.24 3.18
CA MET A 69 5.45 3.03 3.09
C MET A 69 5.85 1.69 3.73
N PHE A 70 5.21 1.33 4.83
CA PHE A 70 5.47 0.09 5.57
C PHE A 70 4.93 -1.15 4.83
N LEU A 71 3.75 -1.06 4.23
CA LEU A 71 3.12 -2.19 3.51
C LEU A 71 3.80 -2.51 2.17
N ALA A 72 4.46 -1.54 1.53
CA ALA A 72 5.11 -1.72 0.24
C ALA A 72 6.62 -1.42 0.28
N PRO A 73 7.46 -2.28 0.88
CA PRO A 73 8.91 -2.07 0.97
C PRO A 73 9.64 -2.24 -0.38
N TYR A 74 10.73 -1.48 -0.56
CA TYR A 74 11.53 -1.44 -1.80
C TYR A 74 12.58 -2.56 -1.93
N GLY A 75 12.74 -3.45 -0.96
CA GLY A 75 13.77 -4.50 -1.00
C GLY A 75 13.38 -5.77 -0.25
N ALA A 76 13.92 -6.92 -0.67
CA ALA A 76 13.73 -8.19 0.02
C ALA A 76 14.39 -8.19 1.43
N GLN A 77 15.49 -7.44 1.59
CA GLN A 77 16.14 -7.24 2.88
C GLN A 77 15.28 -6.40 3.83
N ASP A 78 14.51 -5.44 3.31
CA ASP A 78 13.64 -4.60 4.12
C ASP A 78 12.35 -5.34 4.51
N GLN A 79 11.87 -6.27 3.68
CA GLN A 79 10.67 -7.06 3.96
C GLN A 79 10.76 -7.84 5.27
N THR A 80 11.91 -8.43 5.60
CA THR A 80 12.07 -9.23 6.82
C THR A 80 12.06 -8.36 8.07
N ALA A 81 12.73 -7.20 8.03
CA ALA A 81 12.72 -6.23 9.13
C ALA A 81 11.30 -5.66 9.35
N PHE A 82 10.59 -5.32 8.27
CA PHE A 82 9.23 -4.82 8.38
C PHE A 82 8.23 -5.89 8.80
N ALA A 83 8.38 -7.15 8.36
CA ALA A 83 7.53 -8.24 8.82
C ALA A 83 7.64 -8.44 10.34
N GLN A 84 8.85 -8.39 10.90
CA GLN A 84 9.07 -8.48 12.34
C GLN A 84 8.46 -7.30 13.10
N MET A 85 8.68 -6.07 12.63
CA MET A 85 8.05 -4.88 13.23
C MET A 85 6.52 -4.94 13.13
N GLY A 86 6.00 -5.47 12.03
CA GLY A 86 4.56 -5.56 11.75
C GLY A 86 3.87 -6.58 12.62
N GLN A 87 4.52 -7.70 12.91
CA GLN A 87 4.06 -8.69 13.89
C GLN A 87 4.01 -8.10 15.30
N LEU A 88 5.05 -7.38 15.72
CA LEU A 88 5.04 -6.71 17.03
C LEU A 88 3.93 -5.64 17.08
N ALA A 89 3.83 -4.80 16.06
CA ALA A 89 2.79 -3.78 15.98
C ALA A 89 1.39 -4.37 15.98
N SER A 90 1.13 -5.46 15.24
CA SER A 90 -0.19 -6.10 15.18
C SER A 90 -0.59 -6.74 16.51
N VAL A 91 0.34 -7.36 17.23
CA VAL A 91 0.10 -7.88 18.58
C VAL A 91 -0.20 -6.73 19.57
N PHE A 92 0.56 -5.64 19.51
CA PHE A 92 0.31 -4.47 20.35
C PHE A 92 -1.04 -3.81 20.04
N ILE A 93 -1.39 -3.67 18.76
CA ILE A 93 -2.65 -3.07 18.32
C ILE A 93 -3.83 -3.97 18.68
N SER A 94 -3.75 -5.28 18.40
CA SER A 94 -4.83 -6.23 18.71
C SER A 94 -5.10 -6.36 20.21
N GLY A 95 -4.06 -6.31 21.06
CA GLY A 95 -4.23 -6.41 22.51
C GLY A 95 -4.64 -5.09 23.16
N TYR A 96 -3.81 -4.04 23.00
CA TYR A 96 -3.99 -2.79 23.73
C TYR A 96 -4.92 -1.82 23.01
N ALA A 97 -4.69 -1.61 21.71
CA ALA A 97 -5.46 -0.62 20.97
C ALA A 97 -6.91 -1.05 20.81
N LEU A 98 -7.20 -2.33 20.54
CA LEU A 98 -8.58 -2.82 20.42
C LEU A 98 -9.36 -2.65 21.73
N SER A 99 -8.77 -2.98 22.88
CA SER A 99 -9.40 -2.82 24.20
C SER A 99 -9.70 -1.35 24.54
N LYS A 100 -8.83 -0.42 24.10
CA LYS A 100 -9.05 1.02 24.27
C LYS A 100 -10.01 1.59 23.23
N PHE A 101 -9.99 1.06 22.03
CA PHE A 101 -10.86 1.47 20.93
C PHE A 101 -12.31 1.11 21.22
N ASP A 102 -12.55 -0.08 21.79
CA ASP A 102 -13.87 -0.50 22.24
C ASP A 102 -14.44 0.46 23.29
N ARG A 103 -13.68 0.75 24.35
CA ARG A 103 -14.06 1.74 25.37
C ARG A 103 -14.22 3.16 24.81
N PHE A 104 -13.42 3.52 23.80
CA PHE A 104 -13.54 4.82 23.14
C PHE A 104 -14.83 4.90 22.30
N ILE A 105 -15.17 3.85 21.57
CA ILE A 105 -16.43 3.75 20.84
C ILE A 105 -17.59 3.83 21.83
N GLU A 106 -17.56 3.02 22.89
CA GLU A 106 -18.59 2.99 23.92
C GLU A 106 -18.78 4.38 24.56
N ALA A 107 -17.70 5.02 24.99
CA ALA A 107 -17.74 6.38 25.53
C ALA A 107 -18.21 7.42 24.51
N SER A 108 -17.91 7.24 23.22
CA SER A 108 -18.33 8.17 22.16
C SER A 108 -19.78 7.98 21.70
N MET A 109 -20.33 6.77 21.82
CA MET A 109 -21.67 6.42 21.36
C MET A 109 -22.73 6.62 22.44
N PHE A 110 -22.39 6.35 23.71
CA PHE A 110 -23.38 6.26 24.80
C PHE A 110 -23.35 7.43 25.80
N ASP A 111 -22.59 8.49 25.52
CA ASP A 111 -22.61 9.68 26.37
C ASP A 111 -24.02 10.29 26.42
N GLU A 112 -24.60 10.35 27.62
CA GLU A 112 -26.04 10.23 27.89
C GLU A 112 -26.98 11.32 27.32
N LYS A 113 -26.52 12.32 26.55
CA LYS A 113 -27.41 13.45 26.17
C LYS A 113 -27.37 14.02 24.75
N LYS A 114 -26.72 13.37 23.76
CA LYS A 114 -27.00 13.49 22.30
C LYS A 114 -25.84 12.88 21.49
N PRO A 115 -26.11 12.08 20.42
CA PRO A 115 -25.06 11.65 19.51
C PRO A 115 -24.41 12.87 18.84
N ARG A 116 -23.10 13.06 19.07
CA ARG A 116 -22.30 14.10 18.41
C ARG A 116 -21.99 13.65 16.98
N VAL A 117 -22.96 13.85 16.08
CA VAL A 117 -22.80 13.63 14.63
C VAL A 117 -21.49 14.23 14.12
N ASP A 118 -21.11 15.41 14.64
CA ASP A 118 -19.87 16.11 14.30
C ASP A 118 -18.59 15.29 14.59
N SER A 119 -18.56 14.52 15.69
CA SER A 119 -17.41 13.68 16.03
C SER A 119 -17.24 12.54 15.03
N TRP A 120 -18.33 11.92 14.61
CA TRP A 120 -18.31 10.82 13.63
C TRP A 120 -17.89 11.28 12.25
N ILE A 121 -18.27 12.50 11.84
CA ILE A 121 -17.81 13.04 10.56
C ILE A 121 -16.30 13.31 10.60
N LYS A 122 -15.76 13.79 11.74
CA LYS A 122 -14.31 13.95 11.93
C LYS A 122 -13.56 12.62 11.85
N VAL A 123 -14.09 11.56 12.47
CA VAL A 123 -13.52 10.20 12.37
C VAL A 123 -13.59 9.69 10.92
N GLY A 124 -14.72 9.86 10.24
CA GLY A 124 -14.87 9.47 8.84
C GLY A 124 -13.89 10.20 7.92
N LEU A 125 -13.69 11.50 8.13
CA LEU A 125 -12.71 12.30 7.41
C LEU A 125 -11.27 11.80 7.65
N PHE A 126 -10.93 11.51 8.90
CA PHE A 126 -9.63 10.93 9.25
C PHE A 126 -9.39 9.60 8.53
N VAL A 127 -10.35 8.67 8.59
CA VAL A 127 -10.23 7.36 7.96
C VAL A 127 -10.15 7.47 6.43
N ALA A 128 -10.99 8.32 5.82
CA ALA A 128 -10.99 8.51 4.37
C ALA A 128 -9.66 9.07 3.86
N THR A 129 -9.08 10.03 4.57
CA THR A 129 -7.78 10.64 4.20
C THR A 129 -6.62 9.69 4.41
N ALA A 130 -6.64 8.92 5.50
CA ALA A 130 -5.65 7.85 5.74
C ALA A 130 -5.70 6.78 4.67
N LEU A 131 -6.89 6.27 4.32
CA LEU A 131 -7.04 5.28 3.26
C LEU A 131 -6.62 5.81 1.89
N LEU A 132 -6.98 7.06 1.56
CA LEU A 132 -6.58 7.68 0.30
C LEU A 132 -5.05 7.76 0.16
N ALA A 133 -4.37 8.25 1.21
CA ALA A 133 -2.92 8.32 1.22
C ALA A 133 -2.26 6.93 1.18
N LEU A 134 -2.78 5.98 1.96
CA LEU A 134 -2.32 4.59 1.99
C LEU A 134 -2.37 3.96 0.59
N LEU A 135 -3.55 3.99 -0.04
CA LEU A 135 -3.76 3.41 -1.36
C LEU A 135 -2.86 4.06 -2.40
N THR A 136 -2.76 5.39 -2.39
CA THR A 136 -1.90 6.12 -3.33
C THR A 136 -0.44 5.69 -3.20
N VAL A 137 0.08 5.59 -1.97
CA VAL A 137 1.47 5.17 -1.73
C VAL A 137 1.70 3.72 -2.14
N VAL A 138 0.80 2.81 -1.75
CA VAL A 138 0.91 1.39 -2.08
C VAL A 138 0.86 1.18 -3.59
N THR A 139 -0.13 1.76 -4.27
CA THR A 139 -0.25 1.67 -5.73
C THR A 139 0.99 2.25 -6.41
N ASN A 140 1.41 3.47 -6.05
CA ASN A 140 2.61 4.05 -6.65
C ASN A 140 3.83 3.12 -6.44
N ARG A 141 4.07 2.63 -5.24
CA ARG A 141 5.22 1.76 -4.96
C ARG A 141 5.18 0.41 -5.68
N LEU A 142 3.99 -0.18 -5.84
CA LEU A 142 3.81 -1.43 -6.57
C LEU A 142 4.03 -1.25 -8.07
N TYR A 143 3.54 -0.16 -8.67
CA TYR A 143 3.58 0.05 -10.12
C TYR A 143 4.81 0.80 -10.63
N PHE A 144 5.51 1.58 -9.79
CA PHE A 144 6.79 2.20 -10.14
C PHE A 144 7.93 1.19 -10.29
N ARG A 145 7.75 -0.08 -9.90
CA ARG A 145 8.75 -1.13 -10.07
C ARG A 145 8.71 -1.71 -11.50
N PRO A 146 9.76 -1.53 -12.32
CA PRO A 146 9.85 -2.11 -13.66
C PRO A 146 10.17 -3.62 -13.64
N ASP A 147 10.72 -4.07 -12.51
CA ASP A 147 11.16 -5.43 -12.27
C ASP A 147 9.97 -6.14 -11.62
N GLY A 148 9.07 -6.63 -12.48
CA GLY A 148 7.99 -7.51 -12.06
C GLY A 148 8.57 -8.52 -11.09
N ILE A 149 7.95 -8.64 -9.91
CA ILE A 149 8.31 -9.50 -8.80
C ILE A 149 9.04 -10.73 -9.33
N SER A 150 10.36 -10.68 -9.47
CA SER A 150 11.12 -11.88 -9.69
C SER A 150 11.20 -12.44 -8.29
N GLU A 151 10.16 -13.18 -7.88
CA GLU A 151 10.24 -14.04 -6.73
C GLU A 151 11.50 -14.88 -6.93
N GLN A 152 12.58 -14.48 -6.26
CA GLN A 152 13.75 -15.34 -6.13
C GLN A 152 13.32 -16.42 -5.15
N PHE A 153 12.72 -17.47 -5.70
CA PHE A 153 12.33 -18.64 -4.93
C PHE A 153 13.62 -19.38 -4.55
N ASN A 154 14.17 -19.08 -3.38
CA ASN A 154 15.33 -19.76 -2.85
C ASN A 154 14.89 -21.13 -2.34
N PHE A 155 15.01 -22.15 -3.18
CA PHE A 155 14.81 -23.54 -2.77
C PHE A 155 16.13 -24.10 -2.23
N SER A 156 16.16 -24.46 -0.95
CA SER A 156 17.33 -25.06 -0.31
C SER A 156 17.14 -26.58 -0.21
N LEU A 157 17.81 -27.32 -1.08
CA LEU A 157 17.99 -28.76 -0.95
C LEU A 157 19.37 -29.04 -0.37
N GLY A 158 19.45 -29.54 0.85
CA GLY A 158 20.66 -30.21 1.33
C GLY A 158 21.89 -29.32 1.59
N GLY A 159 21.70 -28.04 1.93
CA GLY A 159 22.78 -27.20 2.47
C GLY A 159 23.56 -26.36 1.45
N GLU A 160 23.22 -26.44 0.16
CA GLU A 160 23.79 -25.56 -0.87
C GLU A 160 22.71 -24.57 -1.35
N VAL A 161 22.94 -23.27 -1.12
CA VAL A 161 22.00 -22.21 -1.55
C VAL A 161 22.31 -21.86 -3.01
N VAL A 162 21.65 -22.55 -3.94
CA VAL A 162 21.73 -22.21 -5.36
C VAL A 162 20.74 -21.08 -5.66
N THR A 163 21.25 -19.88 -5.90
CA THR A 163 20.43 -18.70 -6.24
C THR A 163 20.21 -18.66 -7.76
N HIS A 164 19.10 -19.18 -8.23
CA HIS A 164 18.69 -18.99 -9.62
C HIS A 164 17.70 -17.81 -9.74
N LYS A 165 18.09 -16.78 -10.48
CA LYS A 165 17.19 -15.70 -10.91
C LYS A 165 16.31 -16.20 -12.05
N TYR A 166 15.10 -16.64 -11.74
CA TYR A 166 14.09 -16.91 -12.76
C TYR A 166 13.22 -15.67 -12.97
N SER A 167 13.12 -15.21 -14.22
CA SER A 167 12.08 -14.27 -14.63
C SER A 167 10.82 -15.09 -14.93
N ILE A 168 9.64 -14.63 -14.50
CA ILE A 168 8.37 -15.37 -14.63
C ILE A 168 8.03 -15.67 -16.10
N ALA A 169 8.58 -14.89 -17.04
CA ALA A 169 8.46 -15.17 -18.48
C ALA A 169 9.14 -16.48 -18.93
N ASN A 170 10.10 -17.01 -18.17
CA ASN A 170 10.88 -18.20 -18.49
C ASN A 170 10.58 -19.39 -17.57
N LEU A 171 9.60 -19.26 -16.66
CA LEU A 171 9.28 -20.28 -15.66
C LEU A 171 8.59 -21.50 -16.28
N SER A 172 7.84 -21.34 -17.38
CA SER A 172 7.28 -22.47 -18.13
C SER A 172 8.37 -23.34 -18.74
N ASP A 173 9.41 -22.73 -19.28
CA ASP A 173 10.47 -23.44 -20.01
C ASP A 173 11.48 -24.08 -19.04
N ALA A 174 11.82 -23.40 -17.95
CA ALA A 174 12.75 -23.92 -16.95
C ALA A 174 12.17 -25.11 -16.19
N VAL A 175 10.87 -25.06 -15.80
CA VAL A 175 10.20 -26.18 -15.13
C VAL A 175 10.04 -27.37 -16.07
N TYR A 176 9.83 -27.15 -17.37
CA TYR A 176 9.80 -28.23 -18.37
C TYR A 176 11.16 -28.92 -18.51
N VAL A 177 12.26 -28.15 -18.53
CA VAL A 177 13.61 -28.70 -18.66
C VAL A 177 14.03 -29.49 -17.43
N ASP A 178 13.69 -29.05 -16.21
CA ASP A 178 14.01 -29.79 -14.99
C ASP A 178 13.13 -31.05 -14.80
N LEU A 179 11.86 -31.00 -15.21
CA LEU A 179 11.01 -32.20 -15.23
C LEU A 179 11.56 -33.25 -16.21
N LEU A 180 11.95 -32.84 -17.42
CA LEU A 180 12.57 -33.72 -18.41
C LEU A 180 13.91 -34.29 -17.93
N ARG A 181 14.69 -33.50 -17.20
CA ARG A 181 15.96 -33.96 -16.62
C ARG A 181 15.76 -34.95 -15.47
N SER A 182 14.63 -34.88 -14.76
CA SER A 182 14.30 -35.81 -13.66
C SER A 182 13.82 -37.18 -14.16
N GLU A 183 13.22 -37.26 -15.35
CA GLU A 183 12.76 -38.53 -15.95
C GLU A 183 13.91 -39.39 -16.49
N ASP A 184 15.04 -38.79 -16.88
CA ASP A 184 16.22 -39.51 -17.37
C ASP A 184 17.04 -40.22 -16.26
N VAL A 185 16.69 -40.02 -14.99
CA VAL A 185 17.36 -40.64 -13.82
C VAL A 185 16.49 -41.73 -13.20
N ALA A 186 15.88 -42.60 -14.02
CA ALA A 186 15.35 -43.87 -13.55
C ALA A 186 16.45 -44.96 -13.70
N PRO A 187 17.00 -45.52 -12.59
CA PRO A 187 17.98 -46.59 -12.69
C PRO A 187 17.31 -47.86 -13.23
N ARG A 188 17.80 -48.37 -14.38
CA ARG A 188 17.51 -49.75 -14.81
C ARG A 188 17.99 -50.71 -13.73
N ARG A 189 17.04 -51.38 -13.07
CA ARG A 189 17.25 -52.65 -12.40
C ARG A 189 16.07 -53.56 -12.69
#